data_AF-A0A960VBR4-F1
#
_entry.id   AF-A0A960VBR4-F1
#
_cell.length_a   1.000
_cell.length_b   1.000
_cell.length_c   1.000
_cell.angle_alpha   90.00
_cell.angle_beta   90.00
_cell.angle_gamma   90.00
#
_symmetry.space_group_name_H-M   'P 1'
#
loop_
_entity.id
_entity.type
_entity.pdbx_description
1 polymer ?
#
loop_
_entity_poly.entity_id
_entity_poly.type
_entity_poly.pdbx_seq_one_letter_code
_entity_poly.pdbx_strand_id
1 'polypeptide(L)'
;MENEKKNDEFDIFRNTKDDISKAQSDSTDKQYNSKPIVLIIDDDQNIRDALMISLGKKYNLILCSNGWDGINRVSPQVYTVILDIKMEGKNGFDTFIEIKQKNEYVPIIFHSAYQDLKSPFEIINDFRPFGYVVKGESNKQLLTMIDSGIDYYNQINKNILLGKKLQIQEEQYRTLVNNLNVGVYRNTGGLKGSFLQANPALAKILGYETVDEFMKKSVSDFYLNQKDRETFV
;
A
#
# COMPACT_ATOMS: atom_id res chain seq x y z
N MET A 1 13.81 26.71 -24.72
CA MET A 1 13.94 25.96 -23.45
C MET A 1 12.75 25.03 -23.18
N GLU A 2 11.79 24.87 -24.11
CA GLU A 2 10.63 23.96 -23.95
C GLU A 2 10.79 22.56 -24.58
N ASN A 3 11.86 22.33 -25.35
CA ASN A 3 12.04 21.07 -26.08
C ASN A 3 12.85 19.99 -25.34
N GLU A 4 13.40 20.27 -24.15
CA GLU A 4 14.11 19.25 -23.35
C GLU A 4 13.18 18.52 -22.35
N LYS A 5 12.08 19.13 -21.90
CA LYS A 5 11.14 18.51 -20.95
C LYS A 5 10.18 17.46 -21.56
N LYS A 6 10.05 17.41 -22.89
CA LYS A 6 9.20 16.41 -23.57
C LYS A 6 9.86 15.05 -23.76
N ASN A 7 11.19 14.97 -23.67
CA ASN A 7 11.90 13.70 -23.82
C ASN A 7 11.88 12.87 -22.52
N ASP A 8 11.81 13.51 -21.34
CA ASP A 8 11.79 12.82 -20.05
C ASP A 8 10.47 12.06 -19.79
N GLU A 9 9.31 12.58 -20.23
CA GLU A 9 8.03 11.88 -20.06
C GLU A 9 7.95 10.58 -20.89
N PHE A 10 8.51 10.57 -22.10
CA PHE A 10 8.50 9.39 -22.97
C PHE A 10 9.45 8.28 -22.52
N ASP A 11 10.54 8.61 -21.81
CA ASP A 11 11.47 7.62 -21.27
C ASP A 11 10.92 6.90 -20.02
N ILE A 12 10.01 7.53 -19.27
CA ILE A 12 9.23 6.85 -18.21
C ILE A 12 8.30 5.79 -18.82
N PHE A 13 7.70 6.04 -19.99
CA PHE A 13 6.81 5.10 -20.68
C PHE A 13 7.54 3.90 -21.32
N ARG A 14 8.82 4.04 -21.72
CA ARG A 14 9.61 2.90 -22.22
C ARG A 14 10.02 1.97 -21.09
N ASN A 15 10.54 2.52 -19.98
CA ASN A 15 10.94 1.72 -18.82
C ASN A 15 9.74 0.96 -18.23
N THR A 16 8.55 1.58 -18.17
CA THR A 16 7.35 0.90 -17.65
C THR A 16 6.83 -0.21 -18.58
N LYS A 17 6.97 -0.09 -19.91
CA LYS A 17 6.62 -1.20 -20.82
C LYS A 17 7.56 -2.39 -20.69
N ASP A 18 8.85 -2.15 -20.46
CA ASP A 18 9.83 -3.21 -20.22
C ASP A 18 9.62 -3.86 -18.83
N ASP A 19 9.21 -3.08 -17.82
CA ASP A 19 8.83 -3.58 -16.50
C ASP A 19 7.51 -4.37 -16.52
N ILE A 20 6.53 -3.94 -17.33
CA ILE A 20 5.22 -4.61 -17.48
C ILE A 20 5.34 -5.86 -18.36
N SER A 21 6.19 -5.85 -19.38
CA SER A 21 6.43 -7.04 -20.23
C SER A 21 7.26 -8.10 -19.50
N LYS A 22 8.22 -7.72 -18.64
CA LYS A 22 8.81 -8.63 -17.64
C LYS A 22 7.76 -9.16 -16.66
N ALA A 23 6.88 -8.30 -16.15
CA ALA A 23 5.81 -8.72 -15.23
C ALA A 23 4.74 -9.63 -15.88
N GLN A 24 4.60 -9.59 -17.21
CA GLN A 24 3.67 -10.43 -17.96
C GLN A 24 4.30 -11.76 -18.44
N SER A 25 5.59 -11.79 -18.77
CA SER A 25 6.28 -13.05 -19.09
C SER A 25 6.52 -13.96 -17.88
N ASP A 26 6.52 -13.39 -16.68
CA ASP A 26 6.72 -14.13 -15.41
C ASP A 26 5.42 -14.66 -14.79
N SER A 27 4.27 -14.49 -15.47
CA SER A 27 2.94 -14.73 -14.90
C SER A 27 2.33 -16.11 -15.18
N THR A 28 3.07 -17.01 -15.83
CA THR A 28 2.70 -18.42 -15.98
C THR A 28 3.89 -19.31 -15.61
N ASP A 29 3.75 -20.02 -14.50
CA ASP A 29 4.65 -21.01 -13.89
C ASP A 29 5.59 -20.55 -12.75
N LYS A 30 5.22 -21.03 -11.54
CA LYS A 30 5.94 -21.06 -10.23
C LYS A 30 5.65 -19.93 -9.24
N GLN A 31 4.53 -20.08 -8.53
CA GLN A 31 4.39 -19.55 -7.17
C GLN A 31 5.38 -20.31 -6.26
N TYR A 32 6.61 -19.81 -6.12
CA TYR A 32 7.53 -20.32 -5.10
C TYR A 32 6.90 -20.03 -3.74
N ASN A 33 6.46 -21.10 -3.08
CA ASN A 33 5.96 -21.11 -1.71
C ASN A 33 7.12 -20.87 -0.73
N SER A 34 7.81 -19.73 -0.86
CA SER A 34 8.88 -19.36 0.06
C SER A 34 8.26 -18.92 1.38
N LYS A 35 8.71 -19.54 2.48
CA LYS A 35 8.25 -19.18 3.82
C LYS A 35 8.40 -17.67 4.07
N PRO A 36 7.42 -17.02 4.73
CA PRO A 36 7.51 -15.59 5.03
C PRO A 36 8.75 -15.28 5.87
N ILE A 37 9.36 -14.14 5.61
CA ILE A 37 10.57 -13.71 6.30
C ILE A 37 10.20 -13.00 7.60
N VAL A 38 10.74 -13.48 8.72
CA VAL A 38 10.60 -12.88 10.05
C VAL A 38 11.97 -12.45 10.54
N LEU A 39 12.08 -11.17 10.89
CA LEU A 39 13.31 -10.60 11.45
C LEU A 39 13.25 -10.70 12.98
N ILE A 40 14.29 -11.25 13.60
CA ILE A 40 14.40 -11.41 15.05
C ILE A 40 15.58 -10.57 15.52
N ILE A 41 15.33 -9.67 16.47
CA ILE A 41 16.32 -8.76 17.04
C ILE A 41 16.30 -8.95 18.56
N ASP A 42 17.34 -9.59 19.08
CA ASP A 42 17.50 -9.92 20.50
C ASP A 42 19.00 -10.04 20.75
N ASP A 43 19.56 -9.49 21.84
CA ASP A 43 20.99 -9.54 22.14
C ASP A 43 21.43 -10.88 22.75
N ASP A 44 20.50 -11.65 23.33
CA ASP A 44 20.77 -12.99 23.87
C ASP A 44 20.80 -14.06 22.77
N GLN A 45 21.98 -14.67 22.58
CA GLN A 45 22.18 -15.77 21.62
C GLN A 45 21.28 -16.98 21.90
N ASN A 46 21.05 -17.32 23.18
CA ASN A 46 20.24 -18.48 23.55
C ASN A 46 18.78 -18.29 23.12
N ILE A 47 18.27 -17.06 23.23
CA ILE A 47 16.90 -16.73 22.80
C ILE A 47 16.78 -16.80 21.28
N ARG A 48 17.77 -16.25 20.55
CA ARG A 48 17.80 -16.36 19.08
C ARG A 48 17.82 -17.81 18.61
N ASP A 49 18.62 -18.66 19.24
CA ASP A 49 18.71 -20.08 18.90
C ASP A 49 17.42 -20.84 19.24
N ALA A 50 16.82 -20.55 20.40
CA ALA A 50 15.53 -21.13 20.78
C ALA A 50 14.41 -20.75 19.79
N LEU A 51 14.34 -19.48 19.40
CA LEU A 51 13.39 -19.00 18.39
C LEU A 51 13.69 -19.61 17.02
N MET A 52 14.97 -19.79 16.65
CA MET A 52 15.35 -20.46 15.41
C MET A 52 14.79 -21.88 15.34
N ILE A 53 14.97 -22.66 16.41
CA ILE A 53 14.47 -24.03 16.51
C ILE A 53 12.95 -24.05 16.48
N SER A 54 12.30 -23.16 17.24
CA SER A 54 10.84 -23.13 17.37
C SER A 54 10.12 -22.63 16.11
N LEU A 55 10.72 -21.69 15.37
CA LEU A 55 10.04 -20.94 14.30
C LEU A 55 10.57 -21.29 12.90
N GLY A 56 11.81 -21.77 12.76
CA GLY A 56 12.47 -22.00 11.46
C GLY A 56 11.81 -23.07 10.58
N LYS A 57 10.99 -23.94 11.17
CA LYS A 57 10.16 -24.88 10.39
C LYS A 57 9.08 -24.17 9.57
N LYS A 58 8.56 -23.03 10.03
CA LYS A 58 7.43 -22.32 9.42
C LYS A 58 7.85 -21.03 8.70
N TYR A 59 8.89 -20.35 9.16
CA TYR A 59 9.31 -19.05 8.64
C TYR A 59 10.77 -19.09 8.17
N ASN A 60 11.13 -18.16 7.27
CA ASN A 60 12.51 -17.84 6.98
C ASN A 60 12.98 -16.79 7.98
N LEU A 61 14.00 -17.09 8.79
CA LEU A 61 14.40 -16.23 9.89
C LEU A 61 15.67 -15.45 9.56
N ILE A 62 15.64 -14.15 9.83
CA ILE A 62 16.83 -13.31 9.87
C ILE A 62 17.10 -13.01 11.34
N LEU A 63 18.25 -13.41 11.86
CA LEU A 63 18.64 -13.20 13.26
C LEU A 63 19.62 -12.04 13.36
N CYS A 64 19.36 -11.09 14.25
CA CYS A 64 20.21 -9.94 14.52
C CYS A 64 20.51 -9.88 16.03
N SER A 65 21.77 -9.64 16.39
CA SER A 65 22.22 -9.57 17.79
C SER A 65 22.11 -8.19 18.42
N ASN A 66 21.66 -7.18 17.66
CA ASN A 66 21.53 -5.80 18.14
C ASN A 66 20.61 -4.98 17.21
N GLY A 67 20.16 -3.84 17.72
CA GLY A 67 19.25 -2.94 17.00
C GLY A 67 19.79 -2.41 15.67
N TRP A 68 21.08 -2.04 15.59
CA TRP A 68 21.69 -1.51 14.37
C TRP A 68 21.63 -2.51 13.22
N ASP A 69 21.97 -3.76 13.50
CA ASP A 69 21.93 -4.85 12.54
C ASP A 69 20.48 -5.14 12.09
N GLY A 70 19.53 -5.12 13.03
CA GLY A 70 18.10 -5.21 12.74
C GLY A 70 17.60 -4.12 11.78
N ILE A 71 17.95 -2.86 12.06
CA ILE A 71 17.58 -1.70 11.22
C ILE A 71 18.19 -1.81 9.82
N ASN A 72 19.39 -2.36 9.67
CA ASN A 72 20.01 -2.54 8.36
C ASN A 72 19.40 -3.67 7.55
N ARG A 73 18.81 -4.68 8.21
CA ARG A 73 18.20 -5.84 7.54
C ARG A 73 16.70 -5.71 7.29
N VAL A 74 16.02 -4.69 7.84
CA VAL A 74 14.62 -4.44 7.49
C VAL A 74 14.53 -4.08 6.00
N SER A 75 13.62 -4.74 5.30
CA SER A 75 13.33 -4.51 3.88
C SER A 75 11.85 -4.76 3.61
N PRO A 76 11.31 -4.39 2.43
CA PRO A 76 9.93 -4.71 2.06
C PRO A 76 9.60 -6.21 2.03
N GLN A 77 10.61 -7.10 2.04
CA GLN A 77 10.42 -8.54 2.07
C GLN A 77 10.29 -9.11 3.49
N VAL A 78 10.58 -8.31 4.53
CA VAL A 78 10.38 -8.69 5.93
C VAL A 78 8.91 -8.50 6.28
N TYR A 79 8.23 -9.57 6.66
CA TYR A 79 6.78 -9.55 6.92
C TYR A 79 6.45 -9.16 8.35
N THR A 80 7.32 -9.51 9.30
CA THR A 80 7.15 -9.24 10.73
C THR A 80 8.51 -9.09 11.39
N VAL A 81 8.60 -8.22 12.40
CA VAL A 81 9.77 -8.06 13.27
C VAL A 81 9.43 -8.51 14.68
N ILE A 82 10.27 -9.36 15.27
CA ILE A 82 10.30 -9.67 16.70
C ILE A 82 11.45 -8.90 17.31
N LEU A 83 11.16 -8.08 18.32
CA LEU A 83 12.11 -7.12 18.86
C LEU A 83 12.18 -7.21 20.37
N ASP A 84 13.36 -7.49 20.92
CA ASP A 84 13.59 -7.29 22.34
C ASP A 84 13.65 -5.79 22.66
N ILE A 85 13.14 -5.45 23.83
CA ILE A 85 13.13 -4.09 24.35
C ILE A 85 14.46 -3.77 25.02
N LYS A 86 14.96 -4.70 25.85
CA LYS A 86 16.15 -4.47 26.67
C LYS A 86 17.36 -5.09 25.99
N MET A 87 18.03 -4.30 25.17
CA MET A 87 19.27 -4.68 24.49
C MET A 87 20.40 -3.72 24.86
N GLU A 88 21.63 -4.22 24.90
CA GLU A 88 22.83 -3.38 24.99
C GLU A 88 23.02 -2.51 23.72
N GLY A 89 23.54 -1.29 23.90
CA GLY A 89 23.75 -0.34 22.82
C GLY A 89 22.45 0.35 22.40
N LYS A 90 21.95 0.06 21.19
CA LYS A 90 20.70 0.65 20.70
C LYS A 90 19.51 -0.14 21.25
N ASN A 91 18.77 0.47 22.17
CA ASN A 91 17.62 -0.17 22.82
C ASN A 91 16.46 -0.46 21.82
N GLY A 92 15.52 -1.30 22.24
CA GLY A 92 14.41 -1.73 21.39
C GLY A 92 13.42 -0.62 21.03
N PHE A 93 13.25 0.42 21.86
CA PHE A 93 12.36 1.53 21.53
C PHE A 93 12.94 2.42 20.43
N ASP A 94 14.23 2.76 20.50
CA ASP A 94 14.91 3.51 19.45
C ASP A 94 14.97 2.69 18.15
N THR A 95 15.17 1.38 18.28
CA THR A 95 15.15 0.44 17.15
C THR A 95 13.77 0.39 16.49
N PHE A 96 12.69 0.36 17.27
CA PHE A 96 11.32 0.39 16.77
C PHE A 96 11.07 1.64 15.91
N ILE A 97 11.45 2.81 16.40
CA ILE A 97 11.22 4.09 15.70
C ILE A 97 11.91 4.09 14.34
N GLU A 98 13.17 3.67 14.28
CA GLU A 98 13.94 3.66 13.03
C GLU A 98 13.44 2.61 12.03
N ILE A 99 13.01 1.44 12.51
CA ILE A 99 12.37 0.44 11.65
C ILE A 99 11.08 1.00 11.04
N LYS A 100 10.25 1.69 11.84
CA LYS A 100 9.01 2.31 11.36
C LYS A 100 9.27 3.45 10.37
N GLN A 101 10.38 4.17 10.48
CA GLN A 101 10.76 5.17 9.47
C GLN A 101 11.13 4.53 8.12
N LYS A 102 11.77 3.35 8.12
CA LYS A 102 12.11 2.62 6.89
C LYS A 102 10.91 1.89 6.28
N ASN A 103 10.04 1.36 7.12
CA ASN A 103 8.85 0.61 6.71
C ASN A 103 7.73 0.83 7.73
N GLU A 104 6.90 1.85 7.49
CA GLU A 104 5.83 2.27 8.39
C GLU A 104 4.87 1.12 8.74
N TYR A 105 4.60 0.26 7.75
CA TYR A 105 3.57 -0.76 7.84
C TYR A 105 4.06 -2.11 8.39
N VAL A 106 5.37 -2.32 8.54
CA VAL A 106 5.87 -3.61 9.05
C VAL A 106 5.38 -3.82 10.48
N PRO A 107 4.69 -4.93 10.79
CA PRO A 107 4.26 -5.22 12.14
C PRO A 107 5.48 -5.56 13.01
N ILE A 108 5.55 -4.91 14.17
CA ILE A 108 6.61 -5.14 15.15
C ILE A 108 5.98 -5.71 16.41
N ILE A 109 6.47 -6.86 16.85
CA ILE A 109 6.07 -7.56 18.07
C ILE A 109 7.20 -7.40 19.08
N PHE A 110 6.91 -6.76 20.20
CA PHE A 110 7.86 -6.75 21.31
C PHE A 110 7.86 -8.10 22.02
N HIS A 111 9.06 -8.64 22.26
CA HIS A 111 9.26 -9.90 22.95
C HIS A 111 10.28 -9.69 24.07
N SER A 112 9.82 -9.54 25.32
CA SER A 112 10.70 -9.16 26.44
C SER A 112 10.30 -9.82 27.76
N ALA A 113 11.24 -10.00 28.69
CA ALA A 113 11.00 -10.66 29.99
C ALA A 113 10.27 -9.76 31.02
N TYR A 114 10.13 -8.48 30.70
CA TYR A 114 9.40 -7.42 31.38
C TYR A 114 9.21 -7.52 32.90
N GLN A 115 10.07 -6.80 33.64
CA GLN A 115 9.81 -6.42 35.03
C GLN A 115 10.14 -4.94 35.36
N ASP A 116 11.02 -4.22 34.63
CA ASP A 116 11.65 -3.01 35.21
C ASP A 116 11.75 -1.71 34.36
N LEU A 117 11.03 -1.52 33.23
CA LEU A 117 11.22 -0.31 32.38
C LEU A 117 9.97 0.57 32.12
N LYS A 118 8.88 0.02 31.53
CA LYS A 118 7.60 0.74 31.25
C LYS A 118 6.43 -0.21 31.17
N SER A 119 5.33 -0.01 31.90
CA SER A 119 4.28 -1.04 31.97
C SER A 119 3.78 -1.42 30.56
N PRO A 120 3.28 -2.65 30.30
CA PRO A 120 2.80 -3.02 28.97
C PRO A 120 1.76 -2.03 28.42
N PHE A 121 0.95 -1.43 29.30
CA PHE A 121 -0.01 -0.38 28.97
C PHE A 121 0.66 0.90 28.42
N GLU A 122 1.75 1.36 29.03
CA GLU A 122 2.51 2.52 28.55
C GLU A 122 3.13 2.25 27.18
N ILE A 123 3.71 1.06 27.00
CA ILE A 123 4.31 0.66 25.71
C ILE A 123 3.25 0.66 24.60
N ILE A 124 2.07 0.11 24.89
CA ILE A 124 0.96 0.08 23.93
C ILE A 124 0.50 1.50 23.59
N ASN A 125 0.40 2.38 24.58
CA ASN A 125 -0.04 3.76 24.35
C ASN A 125 0.98 4.58 23.56
N ASP A 126 2.26 4.48 23.90
CA ASP A 126 3.34 5.29 23.33
C ASP A 126 3.72 4.82 21.92
N PHE A 127 3.81 3.50 21.70
CA PHE A 127 4.40 2.92 20.48
C PHE A 127 3.39 2.24 19.59
N ARG A 128 2.23 1.79 20.13
CA ARG A 128 1.22 0.99 19.41
C ARG A 128 1.85 -0.14 18.58
N PRO A 129 2.67 -1.02 19.20
CA PRO A 129 3.23 -2.15 18.50
C PRO A 129 2.12 -3.07 18.00
N PHE A 130 2.45 -3.92 17.03
CA PHE A 130 1.50 -4.92 16.55
C PHE A 130 1.14 -5.93 17.65
N GLY A 131 2.12 -6.27 18.49
CA GLY A 131 1.92 -7.17 19.63
C GLY A 131 2.97 -6.99 20.70
N TYR A 132 2.66 -7.53 21.87
CA TYR A 132 3.55 -7.59 23.02
C TYR A 132 3.46 -8.99 23.62
N VAL A 133 4.60 -9.66 23.78
CA VAL A 133 4.70 -11.02 24.31
C VAL A 133 5.78 -11.09 25.39
N VAL A 134 5.43 -11.66 26.54
CA VAL A 134 6.36 -11.81 27.66
C VAL A 134 7.22 -13.08 27.45
N LYS A 135 8.54 -12.95 27.56
CA LYS A 135 9.47 -14.09 27.49
C LYS A 135 9.14 -15.10 28.59
N GLY A 136 9.15 -16.39 28.26
CA GLY A 136 8.84 -17.47 29.22
C GLY A 136 7.38 -17.90 29.26
N GLU A 137 6.46 -17.16 28.61
CA GLU A 137 5.12 -17.65 28.30
C GLU A 137 5.15 -18.63 27.10
N SER A 138 4.03 -19.29 26.83
CA SER A 138 3.94 -20.25 25.73
C SER A 138 4.24 -19.61 24.38
N ASN A 139 5.16 -20.20 23.60
CA ASN A 139 5.45 -19.84 22.20
C ASN A 139 4.21 -19.79 21.30
N LYS A 140 3.08 -20.38 21.73
CA LYS A 140 1.80 -20.31 21.01
C LYS A 140 1.32 -18.87 20.81
N GLN A 141 1.47 -18.00 21.81
CA GLN A 141 1.02 -16.61 21.67
C GLN A 141 1.90 -15.84 20.66
N LEU A 142 3.22 -16.03 20.75
CA LEU A 142 4.16 -15.44 19.79
C LEU A 142 3.85 -15.89 18.36
N LEU A 143 3.61 -17.18 18.16
CA LEU A 143 3.23 -17.74 16.85
C LEU A 143 1.94 -17.09 16.30
N THR A 144 0.89 -16.99 17.12
CA THR A 144 -0.36 -16.34 16.71
C THR A 144 -0.14 -14.88 16.30
N MET A 145 0.70 -14.15 17.04
CA MET A 145 1.03 -12.76 16.72
C MET A 145 1.85 -12.65 15.43
N ILE A 146 2.80 -13.56 15.20
CA ILE A 146 3.58 -13.58 13.96
C ILE A 146 2.67 -13.82 12.76
N ASP A 147 1.79 -14.82 12.83
CA ASP A 147 0.83 -15.13 11.77
C ASP A 147 -0.10 -13.96 11.48
N SER A 148 -0.69 -13.39 12.54
CA SER A 148 -1.57 -12.22 12.41
C SER A 148 -0.83 -11.02 11.81
N GLY A 149 0.45 -10.83 12.16
CA GLY A 149 1.30 -9.77 11.60
C GLY A 149 1.54 -9.99 10.11
N ILE A 150 1.89 -11.21 9.70
CA ILE A 150 2.09 -11.55 8.29
C ILE A 150 0.81 -11.29 7.48
N ASP A 151 -0.34 -11.72 7.98
CA ASP A 151 -1.63 -11.50 7.32
C ASP A 151 -1.97 -10.01 7.20
N TYR A 152 -1.75 -9.25 8.27
CA TYR A 152 -1.90 -7.80 8.27
C TYR A 152 -0.99 -7.13 7.22
N TYR A 153 0.29 -7.51 7.17
CA TYR A 153 1.25 -6.92 6.25
C TYR A 153 0.94 -7.26 4.79
N ASN A 154 0.45 -8.48 4.53
CA ASN A 154 -0.07 -8.86 3.22
C ASN A 154 -1.27 -8.03 2.80
N GLN A 155 -2.24 -7.85 3.70
CA GLN A 155 -3.45 -7.11 3.42
C GLN A 155 -3.16 -5.64 3.12
N ILE A 156 -2.30 -4.99 3.92
CA ILE A 156 -1.97 -3.58 3.72
C ILE A 156 -1.20 -3.35 2.43
N ASN A 157 -0.20 -4.19 2.12
CA ASN A 157 0.54 -4.11 0.86
C ASN A 157 -0.35 -4.35 -0.36
N LYS A 158 -1.29 -5.30 -0.26
CA LYS A 158 -2.30 -5.53 -1.30
C LYS A 158 -3.17 -4.29 -1.50
N ASN A 159 -3.64 -3.67 -0.42
CA ASN A 159 -4.47 -2.47 -0.50
C ASN A 159 -3.70 -1.28 -1.12
N ILE A 160 -2.44 -1.08 -0.73
CA ILE A 160 -1.57 -0.04 -1.31
C ILE A 160 -1.40 -0.29 -2.82
N LEU A 161 -1.13 -1.53 -3.22
CA LEU A 161 -0.99 -1.89 -4.64
C LEU A 161 -2.29 -1.68 -5.42
N LEU A 162 -3.42 -2.10 -4.86
CA LEU A 162 -4.73 -1.92 -5.49
C LEU A 162 -5.07 -0.44 -5.66
N GLY A 163 -4.78 0.39 -4.65
CA GLY A 163 -4.95 1.85 -4.73
C GLY A 163 -4.13 2.45 -5.87
N LYS A 164 -2.85 2.07 -5.99
CA LYS A 164 -1.98 2.50 -7.11
C LYS A 164 -2.51 2.06 -8.47
N LYS A 165 -2.95 0.80 -8.59
CA LYS A 165 -3.53 0.27 -9.84
C LYS A 165 -4.79 1.03 -10.24
N LEU A 166 -5.67 1.31 -9.28
CA LEU A 166 -6.90 2.07 -9.52
C LEU A 166 -6.58 3.48 -10.00
N GLN A 167 -5.62 4.17 -9.37
CA GLN A 167 -5.21 5.50 -9.76
C GLN A 167 -4.66 5.53 -11.20
N ILE A 168 -3.76 4.60 -11.53
CA ILE A 168 -3.21 4.48 -12.89
C ILE A 168 -4.32 4.20 -13.91
N GLN A 169 -5.27 3.32 -13.59
CA GLN A 169 -6.39 3.00 -14.47
C GLN A 169 -7.33 4.19 -14.67
N GLU A 170 -7.60 4.97 -13.61
CA GLU A 170 -8.40 6.18 -13.69
C GLU A 170 -7.75 7.23 -14.60
N GLU A 171 -6.43 7.42 -14.46
CA GLU A 171 -5.68 8.37 -15.29
C GLU A 171 -5.65 7.95 -16.77
N GLN A 172 -5.45 6.66 -17.04
CA GLN A 172 -5.54 6.11 -18.40
C GLN A 172 -6.92 6.32 -19.02
N TYR A 173 -7.98 6.05 -18.25
CA TYR A 173 -9.36 6.29 -18.70
C TYR A 173 -9.60 7.77 -19.00
N ARG A 174 -9.22 8.67 -18.08
CA ARG A 174 -9.36 10.13 -18.26
C ARG A 174 -8.63 10.61 -19.51
N THR A 175 -7.39 10.17 -19.69
CA THR A 175 -6.56 10.53 -20.83
C THR A 175 -7.18 10.06 -22.14
N LEU A 176 -7.64 8.80 -22.19
CA LEU A 176 -8.30 8.24 -23.36
C LEU A 176 -9.55 9.06 -23.72
N VAL A 177 -10.46 9.24 -22.77
CA VAL A 177 -11.74 9.94 -23.00
C VAL A 177 -11.51 11.40 -23.39
N ASN A 178 -10.56 12.09 -22.77
CA ASN A 178 -10.29 13.49 -23.05
C ASN A 178 -9.64 13.72 -24.43
N ASN A 179 -8.89 12.74 -24.94
CA ASN A 179 -8.20 12.84 -26.23
C ASN A 179 -9.02 12.28 -27.41
N LEU A 180 -10.23 11.77 -27.17
CA LEU A 180 -11.14 11.37 -28.24
C LEU A 180 -11.70 12.59 -28.98
N ASN A 181 -11.73 12.53 -30.32
CA ASN A 181 -12.39 13.53 -31.17
C ASN A 181 -13.92 13.35 -31.27
N VAL A 182 -14.53 12.61 -30.34
CA VAL A 182 -15.98 12.40 -30.24
C VAL A 182 -16.49 12.91 -28.90
N GLY A 183 -17.70 13.45 -28.88
CA GLY A 183 -18.34 13.89 -27.64
C GLY A 183 -18.74 12.70 -26.77
N VAL A 184 -18.18 12.61 -25.56
CA VAL A 184 -18.52 11.59 -24.57
C VAL A 184 -19.13 12.28 -23.36
N TYR A 185 -20.31 11.83 -22.93
CA TYR A 185 -20.96 12.33 -21.71
C TYR A 185 -21.73 11.26 -20.96
N ARG A 186 -22.02 11.58 -19.71
CA ARG A 186 -23.01 10.88 -18.88
C ARG A 186 -23.90 11.91 -18.23
N ASN A 187 -25.17 11.60 -18.04
CA ASN A 187 -26.12 12.49 -17.39
C ASN A 187 -27.06 11.73 -16.47
N THR A 188 -27.70 12.45 -15.55
CA THR A 188 -28.82 11.92 -14.75
C THR A 188 -30.11 11.84 -15.57
N GLY A 189 -31.05 11.03 -15.11
CA GLY A 189 -32.44 11.03 -15.58
C GLY A 189 -33.25 12.24 -15.05
N GLY A 190 -34.58 12.15 -15.06
CA GLY A 190 -35.50 13.22 -14.61
C GLY A 190 -35.81 14.24 -15.71
N LEU A 191 -36.65 15.26 -15.45
CA LEU A 191 -37.14 16.20 -16.49
C LEU A 191 -36.07 17.17 -17.01
N LYS A 192 -35.26 17.76 -16.13
CA LYS A 192 -34.19 18.72 -16.49
C LYS A 192 -32.84 18.05 -16.77
N GLY A 193 -32.43 17.17 -15.85
CA GLY A 193 -31.21 16.37 -15.99
C GLY A 193 -29.95 17.21 -15.85
N SER A 194 -28.91 16.58 -15.33
CA SER A 194 -27.62 17.23 -15.14
C SER A 194 -26.54 16.37 -15.77
N PHE A 195 -25.57 17.01 -16.41
CA PHE A 195 -24.37 16.31 -16.84
C PHE A 195 -23.59 15.83 -15.60
N LEU A 196 -23.22 14.55 -15.62
CA LEU A 196 -22.35 13.91 -14.63
C LEU A 196 -20.91 13.85 -15.13
N GLN A 197 -20.73 13.81 -16.44
CA GLN A 197 -19.43 13.76 -17.09
C GLN A 197 -19.56 14.32 -18.51
N ALA A 198 -18.53 15.01 -18.98
CA ALA A 198 -18.36 15.40 -20.36
C ALA A 198 -16.87 15.48 -20.69
N ASN A 199 -16.49 15.15 -21.93
CA ASN A 199 -15.13 15.35 -22.40
C ASN A 199 -14.99 16.69 -23.15
N PRO A 200 -13.75 17.19 -23.38
CA PRO A 200 -13.51 18.46 -24.07
C PRO A 200 -14.09 18.52 -25.48
N ALA A 201 -14.11 17.40 -26.21
CA ALA A 201 -14.68 17.34 -27.55
C ALA A 201 -16.18 17.67 -27.55
N LEU A 202 -16.96 17.17 -26.57
CA LEU A 202 -18.38 17.50 -26.48
C LEU A 202 -18.61 19.00 -26.22
N ALA A 203 -17.88 19.58 -25.26
CA ALA A 203 -17.97 21.00 -24.95
C ALA A 203 -17.70 21.85 -26.21
N LYS A 204 -16.64 21.50 -26.95
CA LYS A 204 -16.28 22.17 -28.22
C LYS A 204 -17.35 22.00 -29.30
N ILE A 205 -17.92 20.80 -29.46
CA ILE A 205 -19.00 20.53 -30.44
C ILE A 205 -20.22 21.40 -30.14
N LEU A 206 -20.54 21.60 -28.85
CA LEU A 206 -21.68 22.40 -28.40
C LEU A 206 -21.35 23.89 -28.23
N GLY A 207 -20.15 24.32 -28.63
CA GLY A 207 -19.76 25.73 -28.67
C GLY A 207 -19.25 26.32 -27.36
N TYR A 208 -18.84 25.51 -26.38
CA TYR A 208 -18.29 25.96 -25.10
C TYR A 208 -16.76 25.93 -25.09
N GLU A 209 -16.14 26.91 -24.43
CA GLU A 209 -14.68 27.00 -24.30
C GLU A 209 -14.11 26.02 -23.27
N THR A 210 -14.88 25.71 -22.23
CA THR A 210 -14.45 24.82 -21.14
C THR A 210 -15.52 23.79 -20.80
N VAL A 211 -15.07 22.61 -20.33
CA VAL A 211 -15.96 21.56 -19.84
C VAL A 211 -16.74 22.06 -18.61
N ASP A 212 -16.11 22.82 -17.71
CA ASP A 212 -16.74 23.30 -16.48
C ASP A 212 -17.91 24.27 -16.73
N GLU A 213 -17.81 25.10 -17.76
CA GLU A 213 -18.92 25.96 -18.17
C GLU A 213 -20.09 25.15 -18.73
N PHE A 214 -19.77 24.19 -19.61
CA PHE A 214 -20.75 23.29 -20.20
C PHE A 214 -21.50 22.47 -19.14
N MET A 215 -20.78 21.93 -18.15
CA MET A 215 -21.32 21.08 -17.09
C MET A 215 -22.36 21.79 -16.20
N LYS A 216 -22.43 23.13 -16.21
CA LYS A 216 -23.44 23.91 -15.46
C LYS A 216 -24.81 23.95 -16.14
N LYS A 217 -24.92 23.49 -17.39
CA LYS A 217 -26.16 23.52 -18.17
C LYS A 217 -27.05 22.32 -17.86
N SER A 218 -28.36 22.48 -18.12
CA SER A 218 -29.32 21.39 -18.00
C SER A 218 -29.28 20.55 -19.28
N VAL A 219 -29.45 19.24 -19.15
CA VAL A 219 -29.42 18.34 -20.31
C VAL A 219 -30.58 18.66 -21.26
N SER A 220 -31.75 19.01 -20.69
CA SER A 220 -32.93 19.47 -21.41
C SER A 220 -32.66 20.65 -22.36
N ASP A 221 -31.67 21.50 -22.07
CA ASP A 221 -31.38 22.71 -22.86
C ASP A 221 -30.85 22.37 -24.26
N PHE A 222 -30.40 21.12 -24.46
CA PHE A 222 -29.85 20.62 -25.72
C PHE A 222 -30.83 19.75 -26.52
N TYR A 223 -32.08 19.59 -26.05
CA TYR A 223 -33.15 18.94 -26.82
C TYR A 223 -33.87 19.97 -27.69
N LEU A 224 -34.23 19.60 -28.93
CA LEU A 224 -35.01 20.46 -29.83
C LEU A 224 -36.35 20.85 -29.20
N ASN A 225 -36.99 19.91 -28.51
CA ASN A 225 -38.13 20.16 -27.64
C ASN A 225 -37.85 19.55 -26.26
N GLN A 226 -37.89 20.38 -25.21
CA GLN A 226 -37.56 19.94 -23.85
C GLN A 226 -38.49 18.84 -23.33
N LYS A 227 -39.73 18.78 -23.82
CA LYS A 227 -40.71 17.75 -23.45
C LYS A 227 -40.37 16.37 -24.01
N ASP A 228 -39.58 16.29 -25.08
CA ASP A 228 -39.12 15.00 -25.65
C ASP A 228 -38.22 14.24 -24.68
N ARG A 229 -37.78 14.90 -23.61
CA ARG A 229 -37.05 14.23 -22.54
C ARG A 229 -37.95 13.39 -21.65
N GLU A 230 -39.25 13.71 -21.55
CA GLU A 230 -40.25 12.95 -20.76
C GLU A 230 -40.36 11.49 -21.20
N THR A 231 -40.06 11.17 -22.46
CA THR A 231 -40.07 9.79 -22.98
C THR A 231 -38.87 8.94 -22.55
N PHE A 232 -37.86 9.52 -21.89
CA PHE A 232 -36.63 8.84 -21.46
C PHE A 232 -36.44 8.84 -19.93
N VAL A 233 -37.46 9.26 -19.18
CA VAL A 233 -37.48 9.28 -17.70
C VAL A 233 -38.27 8.10 -17.17
#